data_AF-A0A7J7K722-F1
#
_entry.id   AF-A0A7J7K722-F1
#
_cell.length_a   1.000
_cell.length_b   1.000
_cell.length_c   1.000
_cell.angle_alpha   90.00
_cell.angle_beta   90.00
_cell.angle_gamma   90.00
#
_symmetry.space_group_name_H-M   'P 1'
#
loop_
_entity.id
_entity.type
_entity.pdbx_description
1 polymer ?
#
loop_
_entity_poly.entity_id
_entity_poly.type
_entity_poly.pdbx_seq_one_letter_code
_entity_poly.pdbx_strand_id
1 'polypeptide(L)'
;MYVRCRNLCLFARLGYYTKSMDSFTQALHYNPHCASTIENVDNLKCRVVDRWHFRMLNDQLRNKAFYKAIRHASTLGFTNVLDIGCGSSLLSMMAFRSKFASVSACDENPIMLNISKDVISANYLHGEVNLIAKNSTDVLTHGSSKDLNEKVDVIVTETVDCGLFGERILSTLSHAWKNLLSREKPCLVIPGRAELYCTLIECEEIRKHHVYHSRRLGFVDLSGYKFVDVTAHPREVLPNPEDYDPYTTYDLRKVRGGYRSLTHALKCLKVNFNSEQDVDHLLSGHREVMELEVELSGKADAVAVWFDLYVDENNMISSNPEVDNTSCWDVAVFPVSDAYFFNANSRVSLEMISVDDHLEFNLLSTGNALSHCTVGTQAKTTLEDRLQLIYLHTEDIYRLHDSILNEELVSSIQLLQAERANQHGQFNVLDMSTNFSSTYSILQSFIMQFNSHSFACLSGADNSYWLDVRNHYTQEVYSKLCQQNNVKTASVLSDRDGCAGLELHCVFCDPITQYGTLKSTVLRDLAYISSFSVKGCRGEYYLKS
;
A
#
# COMPACT_ATOMS: atom_id res chain seq x y z
N MET A 1 6.81 -3.36 -38.80
CA MET A 1 5.66 -3.27 -37.86
C MET A 1 5.97 -3.88 -36.49
N TYR A 2 6.54 -5.09 -36.42
CA TYR A 2 6.95 -5.77 -35.17
C TYR A 2 7.95 -4.98 -34.28
N VAL A 3 8.90 -4.27 -34.92
CA VAL A 3 9.90 -3.43 -34.21
C VAL A 3 9.26 -2.19 -33.56
N ARG A 4 8.17 -1.65 -34.11
CA ARG A 4 7.46 -0.50 -33.51
C ARG A 4 6.70 -0.92 -32.25
N CYS A 5 5.99 -2.05 -32.25
CA CYS A 5 5.27 -2.53 -31.06
C CYS A 5 6.19 -2.79 -29.86
N ARG A 6 7.42 -3.28 -30.08
CA ARG A 6 8.42 -3.45 -29.00
C ARG A 6 8.84 -2.13 -28.35
N ASN A 7 8.97 -1.05 -29.14
CA ASN A 7 9.27 0.28 -28.60
C ASN A 7 8.06 0.88 -27.87
N LEU A 8 6.83 0.52 -28.21
CA LEU A 8 5.62 0.98 -27.50
C LEU A 8 5.49 0.34 -26.12
N CYS A 9 5.84 -0.94 -26.00
CA CYS A 9 5.95 -1.62 -24.71
C CYS A 9 7.05 -1.02 -23.82
N LEU A 10 8.05 -0.31 -24.38
CA LEU A 10 9.10 0.34 -23.62
C LEU A 10 8.54 1.48 -22.76
N PHE A 11 7.61 2.29 -23.29
CA PHE A 11 6.96 3.35 -22.51
C PHE A 11 6.18 2.78 -21.32
N ALA A 12 5.41 1.71 -21.52
CA ALA A 12 4.73 1.02 -20.43
C ALA A 12 5.71 0.47 -19.37
N ARG A 13 6.84 -0.09 -19.81
CA ARG A 13 7.88 -0.63 -18.90
C ARG A 13 8.62 0.44 -18.11
N LEU A 14 8.70 1.65 -18.66
CA LEU A 14 9.30 2.82 -18.00
C LEU A 14 8.28 3.64 -17.19
N GLY A 15 7.05 3.13 -17.00
CA GLY A 15 6.01 3.82 -16.22
C GLY A 15 5.27 4.93 -16.97
N TYR A 16 5.59 5.19 -18.25
CA TYR A 16 4.90 6.20 -19.07
C TYR A 16 3.60 5.65 -19.67
N TYR A 17 2.65 5.29 -18.81
CA TYR A 17 1.43 4.59 -19.22
C TYR A 17 0.56 5.37 -20.20
N THR A 18 0.36 6.68 -19.98
CA THR A 18 -0.44 7.54 -20.87
C THR A 18 0.14 7.60 -22.29
N LYS A 19 1.45 7.86 -22.42
CA LYS A 19 2.14 7.86 -23.72
C LYS A 19 2.07 6.49 -24.40
N SER A 20 2.15 5.43 -23.60
CA SER A 20 2.01 4.07 -24.10
C SER A 20 0.61 3.82 -24.65
N MET A 21 -0.43 4.26 -23.93
CA MET A 21 -1.83 4.16 -24.34
C MET A 21 -2.09 4.91 -25.66
N ASP A 22 -1.62 6.15 -25.79
CA ASP A 22 -1.77 6.94 -27.03
C ASP A 22 -1.13 6.21 -28.22
N SER A 23 0.07 5.69 -28.00
CA SER A 23 0.82 5.02 -29.05
C SER A 23 0.17 3.69 -29.47
N PHE A 24 -0.35 2.92 -28.53
CA PHE A 24 -1.06 1.68 -28.84
C PHE A 24 -2.42 1.96 -29.50
N THR A 25 -3.12 3.01 -29.09
CA THR A 25 -4.36 3.46 -29.73
C THR A 25 -4.10 3.86 -31.19
N GLN A 26 -3.01 4.59 -31.44
CA GLN A 26 -2.57 4.90 -32.80
C GLN A 26 -2.22 3.64 -33.60
N ALA A 27 -1.56 2.65 -32.98
CA ALA A 27 -1.24 1.39 -33.62
C ALA A 27 -2.50 0.58 -33.99
N LEU A 28 -3.53 0.58 -33.13
CA LEU A 28 -4.84 -0.03 -33.43
C LEU A 28 -5.56 0.69 -34.57
N HIS A 29 -5.42 2.01 -34.70
CA HIS A 29 -5.98 2.74 -35.84
C HIS A 29 -5.43 2.24 -37.18
N TYR A 30 -4.12 1.91 -37.24
CA TYR A 30 -3.49 1.36 -38.45
C TYR A 30 -3.76 -0.13 -38.65
N ASN A 31 -3.90 -0.92 -37.57
CA ASN A 31 -4.23 -2.34 -37.64
C ASN A 31 -5.16 -2.75 -36.47
N PRO A 32 -6.48 -2.66 -36.66
CA PRO A 32 -7.46 -2.92 -35.62
C PRO A 32 -7.49 -4.37 -35.11
N HIS A 33 -6.98 -5.33 -35.89
CA HIS A 33 -7.02 -6.76 -35.57
C HIS A 33 -5.69 -7.29 -35.01
N CYS A 34 -4.76 -6.41 -34.65
CA CYS A 34 -3.48 -6.81 -34.08
C CYS A 34 -3.66 -7.32 -32.64
N ALA A 35 -3.79 -8.63 -32.46
CA ALA A 35 -4.03 -9.27 -31.16
C ALA A 35 -3.06 -8.79 -30.07
N SER A 36 -1.76 -8.72 -30.36
CA SER A 36 -0.76 -8.23 -29.38
C SER A 36 -0.96 -6.78 -28.99
N THR A 37 -1.46 -5.93 -29.90
CA THR A 37 -1.72 -4.52 -29.59
C THR A 37 -3.00 -4.40 -28.76
N ILE A 38 -4.04 -5.16 -29.09
CA ILE A 38 -5.30 -5.23 -28.32
C ILE A 38 -4.99 -5.66 -26.87
N GLU A 39 -4.25 -6.75 -26.70
CA GLU A 39 -3.87 -7.26 -25.38
C GLU A 39 -3.07 -6.23 -24.55
N ASN A 40 -2.09 -5.55 -25.18
CA ASN A 40 -1.32 -4.51 -24.48
C ASN A 40 -2.19 -3.32 -24.08
N VAL A 41 -3.16 -2.93 -24.91
CA VAL A 41 -4.13 -1.88 -24.56
C VAL A 41 -4.99 -2.32 -23.38
N ASP A 42 -5.50 -3.54 -23.40
CA ASP A 42 -6.34 -4.04 -22.30
C ASP A 42 -5.55 -4.16 -20.99
N ASN A 43 -4.30 -4.62 -21.04
CA ASN A 43 -3.40 -4.63 -19.88
C ASN A 43 -3.10 -3.21 -19.36
N LEU A 44 -2.92 -2.24 -20.26
CA LEU A 44 -2.71 -0.85 -19.86
C LEU A 44 -3.96 -0.21 -19.28
N LYS A 45 -5.16 -0.54 -19.78
CA LYS A 45 -6.42 -0.10 -19.19
C LYS A 45 -6.49 -0.46 -17.70
N CYS A 46 -5.89 -1.60 -17.31
CA CYS A 46 -5.77 -2.00 -15.90
C CYS A 46 -4.88 -1.13 -15.04
N ARG A 47 -4.01 -0.32 -15.64
CA ARG A 47 -3.01 0.50 -14.93
C ARG A 47 -3.30 2.00 -15.01
N VAL A 48 -4.10 2.42 -15.99
CA VAL A 48 -4.36 3.84 -16.24
C VAL A 48 -5.65 4.37 -15.61
N VAL A 49 -6.58 3.48 -15.26
CA VAL A 49 -7.77 3.80 -14.50
C VAL A 49 -7.80 2.87 -13.30
N ASP A 50 -7.76 3.46 -12.12
CA ASP A 50 -7.79 2.68 -10.89
C ASP A 50 -9.10 1.93 -10.74
N ARG A 51 -9.00 0.73 -10.16
CA ARG A 51 -10.12 -0.23 -10.13
C ARG A 51 -11.21 0.17 -9.15
N TRP A 52 -10.90 1.00 -8.17
CA TRP A 52 -11.86 1.52 -7.22
C TRP A 52 -12.92 2.41 -7.87
N HIS A 53 -12.65 3.06 -9.02
CA HIS A 53 -13.67 3.82 -9.76
C HIS A 53 -14.91 2.98 -10.10
N PHE A 54 -14.73 1.69 -10.41
CA PHE A 54 -15.84 0.79 -10.70
C PHE A 54 -16.65 0.45 -9.44
N ARG A 55 -16.01 0.28 -8.28
CA ARG A 55 -16.70 0.09 -7.00
C ARG A 55 -17.50 1.35 -6.65
N MET A 56 -16.89 2.52 -6.76
CA MET A 56 -17.54 3.82 -6.50
C MET A 56 -18.75 4.08 -7.39
N LEU A 57 -18.62 3.83 -8.70
CA LEU A 57 -19.75 4.01 -9.63
C LEU A 57 -20.92 3.05 -9.33
N ASN A 58 -20.62 1.86 -8.80
CA ASN A 58 -21.63 0.88 -8.40
C ASN A 58 -22.18 1.09 -6.98
N ASP A 59 -21.58 1.99 -6.17
CA ASP A 59 -22.09 2.32 -4.84
C ASP A 59 -23.32 3.23 -4.93
N GLN A 60 -24.50 2.59 -4.99
CA GLN A 60 -25.77 3.28 -5.14
C GLN A 60 -26.12 4.14 -3.93
N LEU A 61 -25.70 3.75 -2.71
CA LEU A 61 -26.01 4.48 -1.49
C LEU A 61 -25.21 5.79 -1.43
N ARG A 62 -23.90 5.72 -1.71
CA ARG A 62 -23.04 6.88 -1.92
C ARG A 62 -23.65 7.82 -2.95
N ASN A 63 -23.92 7.31 -4.15
CA ASN A 63 -24.38 8.12 -5.29
C ASN A 63 -25.72 8.81 -4.98
N LYS A 64 -26.63 8.12 -4.28
CA LYS A 64 -27.92 8.70 -3.85
C LYS A 64 -27.74 9.77 -2.77
N ALA A 65 -26.82 9.57 -1.82
CA ALA A 65 -26.55 10.55 -0.76
C ALA A 65 -26.00 11.85 -1.37
N PHE A 66 -24.98 11.78 -2.22
CA PHE A 66 -24.45 12.95 -2.94
C PHE A 66 -25.53 13.63 -3.77
N TYR A 67 -26.32 12.87 -4.55
CA TYR A 67 -27.37 13.47 -5.37
C TYR A 67 -28.41 14.24 -4.55
N LYS A 68 -28.80 13.71 -3.38
CA LYS A 68 -29.72 14.41 -2.47
C LYS A 68 -29.10 15.69 -1.91
N ALA A 69 -27.85 15.65 -1.46
CA ALA A 69 -27.16 16.81 -0.91
C ALA A 69 -26.98 17.92 -1.95
N ILE A 70 -26.52 17.56 -3.16
CA ILE A 70 -26.39 18.49 -4.29
C ILE A 70 -27.75 19.11 -4.64
N ARG A 71 -28.79 18.29 -4.73
CA ARG A 71 -30.15 18.79 -5.01
C ARG A 71 -30.64 19.72 -3.90
N HIS A 72 -30.38 19.39 -2.65
CA HIS A 72 -30.75 20.22 -1.51
C HIS A 72 -30.04 21.58 -1.56
N ALA A 73 -28.75 21.61 -1.85
CA ALA A 73 -28.02 22.86 -2.05
C ALA A 73 -28.67 23.75 -3.12
N SER A 74 -29.09 23.20 -4.27
CA SER A 74 -29.81 23.99 -5.26
C SER A 74 -31.13 24.57 -4.71
N THR A 75 -31.87 23.83 -3.88
CA THR A 75 -33.11 24.34 -3.25
C THR A 75 -32.88 25.47 -2.23
N LEU A 76 -31.66 25.57 -1.68
CA LEU A 76 -31.25 26.65 -0.78
C LEU A 76 -30.84 27.93 -1.54
N GLY A 77 -30.83 27.90 -2.87
CA GLY A 77 -30.52 29.06 -3.71
C GLY A 77 -29.06 29.18 -4.14
N PHE A 78 -28.24 28.14 -3.91
CA PHE A 78 -26.91 28.06 -4.49
C PHE A 78 -26.98 27.86 -6.01
N THR A 79 -26.06 28.48 -6.75
CA THR A 79 -26.19 28.62 -8.22
C THR A 79 -24.96 28.18 -9.01
N ASN A 80 -23.77 28.25 -8.41
CA ASN A 80 -22.49 28.07 -9.09
C ASN A 80 -21.67 26.99 -8.38
N VAL A 81 -21.55 25.81 -9.00
CA VAL A 81 -20.82 24.69 -8.43
C VAL A 81 -19.51 24.41 -9.15
N LEU A 82 -18.48 24.05 -8.39
CA LEU A 82 -17.26 23.41 -8.89
C LEU A 82 -17.11 22.01 -8.30
N ASP A 83 -16.99 21.01 -9.18
CA ASP A 83 -16.69 19.61 -8.87
C ASP A 83 -15.18 19.37 -8.96
N ILE A 84 -14.50 19.23 -7.81
CA ILE A 84 -13.05 19.01 -7.72
C ILE A 84 -12.75 17.51 -7.69
N GLY A 85 -11.80 17.07 -8.53
CA GLY A 85 -11.50 15.65 -8.68
C GLY A 85 -12.63 14.93 -9.40
N CYS A 86 -13.12 15.52 -10.49
CA CYS A 86 -14.43 15.16 -11.03
C CYS A 86 -14.49 13.74 -11.61
N GLY A 87 -13.34 13.13 -11.95
CA GLY A 87 -13.27 11.76 -12.45
C GLY A 87 -14.12 11.55 -13.69
N SER A 88 -15.22 10.81 -13.58
CA SER A 88 -16.19 10.59 -14.66
C SER A 88 -17.25 11.71 -14.80
N SER A 89 -17.14 12.77 -14.00
CA SER A 89 -18.08 13.89 -13.87
C SER A 89 -19.50 13.51 -13.46
N LEU A 90 -19.65 12.42 -12.70
CA LEU A 90 -20.95 12.00 -12.17
C LEU A 90 -21.59 13.09 -11.28
N LEU A 91 -20.81 13.70 -10.38
CA LEU A 91 -21.31 14.73 -9.45
C LEU A 91 -21.64 16.04 -10.19
N SER A 92 -20.82 16.44 -11.17
CA SER A 92 -21.15 17.52 -12.11
C SER A 92 -22.49 17.31 -12.82
N MET A 93 -22.74 16.12 -13.36
CA MET A 93 -24.02 15.81 -14.02
C MET A 93 -25.20 15.82 -13.03
N MET A 94 -24.98 15.38 -11.79
CA MET A 94 -25.97 15.48 -10.71
C MET A 94 -26.32 16.95 -10.41
N ALA A 95 -25.33 17.83 -10.39
CA ALA A 95 -25.55 19.26 -10.16
C ALA A 95 -26.29 19.93 -11.33
N PHE A 96 -25.91 19.64 -12.56
CA PHE A 96 -26.64 20.13 -13.74
C PHE A 96 -28.12 19.70 -13.71
N ARG A 97 -28.38 18.42 -13.44
CA ARG A 97 -29.76 17.89 -13.31
C ARG A 97 -30.52 18.53 -12.15
N SER A 98 -29.82 18.97 -11.12
CA SER A 98 -30.37 19.68 -9.96
C SER A 98 -30.65 21.16 -10.22
N LYS A 99 -30.38 21.68 -11.42
CA LYS A 99 -30.66 23.07 -11.85
C LYS A 99 -29.71 24.13 -11.27
N PHE A 100 -28.46 23.77 -11.02
CA PHE A 100 -27.40 24.77 -10.88
C PHE A 100 -27.29 25.58 -12.18
N ALA A 101 -27.07 26.90 -12.04
CA ALA A 101 -26.98 27.81 -13.18
C ALA A 101 -25.63 27.70 -13.90
N SER A 102 -24.56 27.43 -13.14
CA SER A 102 -23.22 27.19 -13.67
C SER A 102 -22.64 25.94 -13.03
N VAL A 103 -22.13 25.03 -13.85
CA VAL A 103 -21.46 23.80 -13.43
C VAL A 103 -20.07 23.77 -14.05
N SER A 104 -19.04 23.80 -13.20
CA SER A 104 -17.66 23.56 -13.60
C SER A 104 -17.14 22.30 -12.94
N ALA A 105 -16.18 21.63 -13.57
CA ALA A 105 -15.51 20.46 -13.03
C ALA A 105 -14.02 20.53 -13.34
N CYS A 106 -13.16 20.14 -12.41
CA CYS A 106 -11.72 20.06 -12.66
C CYS A 106 -11.15 18.69 -12.28
N ASP A 107 -10.17 18.25 -13.07
CA ASP A 107 -9.38 17.05 -12.83
C ASP A 107 -8.01 17.27 -13.48
N GLU A 108 -6.94 16.76 -12.88
CA GLU A 108 -5.58 16.86 -13.43
C GLU A 108 -5.21 15.65 -14.30
N ASN A 109 -5.93 14.53 -14.16
CA ASN A 109 -5.64 13.31 -14.88
C ASN A 109 -6.21 13.40 -16.32
N PRO A 110 -5.35 13.43 -17.35
CA PRO A 110 -5.79 13.57 -18.74
C PRO A 110 -6.68 12.41 -19.21
N ILE A 111 -6.52 11.23 -18.63
CA ILE A 111 -7.32 10.04 -18.99
C ILE A 111 -8.73 10.17 -18.42
N MET A 112 -8.85 10.59 -17.15
CA MET A 112 -10.14 10.84 -16.53
C MET A 112 -10.89 11.99 -17.21
N LEU A 113 -10.18 13.06 -17.59
CA LEU A 113 -10.77 14.16 -18.37
C LEU A 113 -11.33 13.70 -19.72
N ASN A 114 -10.64 12.80 -20.42
CA ASN A 114 -11.15 12.26 -21.68
C ASN A 114 -12.39 11.39 -21.45
N ILE A 115 -12.37 10.54 -20.42
CA ILE A 115 -13.54 9.74 -20.02
C ILE A 115 -14.72 10.66 -19.66
N SER A 116 -14.48 11.71 -18.87
CA SER A 116 -15.47 12.72 -18.48
C SER A 116 -16.11 13.39 -19.70
N LYS A 117 -15.31 13.83 -20.69
CA LYS A 117 -15.81 14.42 -21.94
C LYS A 117 -16.75 13.46 -22.68
N ASP A 118 -16.36 12.20 -22.81
CA ASP A 118 -17.16 11.17 -23.48
C ASP A 118 -18.47 10.90 -22.72
N VAL A 119 -18.40 10.81 -21.39
CA VAL A 119 -19.58 10.58 -20.52
C VAL A 119 -20.55 11.76 -20.59
N ILE A 120 -20.06 13.01 -20.51
CA ILE A 120 -20.87 14.22 -20.62
C ILE A 120 -21.54 14.31 -21.99
N SER A 121 -20.78 14.04 -23.06
CA SER A 121 -21.30 14.03 -24.43
C SER A 121 -22.38 12.96 -24.63
N ALA A 122 -22.14 11.73 -24.14
CA ALA A 122 -23.10 10.63 -24.20
C ALA A 122 -24.39 10.89 -23.41
N ASN A 123 -24.34 11.78 -22.41
CA ASN A 123 -25.51 12.23 -21.64
C ASN A 123 -26.16 13.50 -22.21
N TYR A 124 -25.75 13.97 -23.40
CA TYR A 124 -26.26 15.17 -24.07
C TYR A 124 -26.03 16.46 -23.26
N LEU A 125 -24.91 16.55 -22.53
CA LEU A 125 -24.53 17.69 -21.70
C LEU A 125 -23.30 18.44 -22.23
N HIS A 126 -22.96 18.25 -23.51
CA HIS A 126 -21.83 18.92 -24.14
C HIS A 126 -22.03 20.44 -24.15
N GLY A 127 -21.08 21.17 -23.56
CA GLY A 127 -21.14 22.64 -23.43
C GLY A 127 -21.90 23.14 -22.20
N GLU A 128 -22.61 22.25 -21.49
CA GLU A 128 -23.34 22.58 -20.26
C GLU A 128 -22.46 22.49 -19.00
N VAL A 129 -21.38 21.70 -19.07
CA VAL A 129 -20.38 21.55 -18.00
C VAL A 129 -19.05 22.10 -18.49
N ASN A 130 -18.49 23.07 -17.76
CA ASN A 130 -17.17 23.62 -18.03
C ASN A 130 -16.09 22.69 -17.45
N LEU A 131 -15.45 21.89 -18.29
CA LEU A 131 -14.37 20.98 -17.90
C LEU A 131 -13.00 21.68 -17.93
N ILE A 132 -12.35 21.74 -16.78
CA ILE A 132 -11.06 22.40 -16.55
C ILE A 132 -9.98 21.33 -16.36
N ALA A 133 -9.01 21.29 -17.27
CA ALA A 133 -7.94 20.30 -17.27
C ALA A 133 -6.75 20.70 -16.39
N LYS A 134 -6.98 20.84 -15.08
CA LYS A 134 -5.99 21.33 -14.11
C LYS A 134 -6.25 20.72 -12.73
N ASN A 135 -5.20 20.69 -11.90
CA ASN A 135 -5.39 20.56 -10.45
C ASN A 135 -6.19 21.75 -9.94
N SER A 136 -7.02 21.54 -8.92
CA SER A 136 -7.81 22.62 -8.29
C SER A 136 -6.96 23.79 -7.80
N THR A 137 -5.71 23.56 -7.39
CA THR A 137 -4.77 24.60 -6.94
C THR A 137 -4.32 25.53 -8.07
N ASP A 138 -4.46 25.11 -9.32
CA ASP A 138 -4.05 25.86 -10.51
C ASP A 138 -5.23 26.51 -11.25
N VAL A 139 -6.45 26.36 -10.72
CA VAL A 139 -7.68 26.95 -11.29
C VAL A 139 -7.69 28.46 -11.05
N LEU A 140 -7.76 29.23 -12.13
CA LEU A 140 -7.70 30.69 -12.10
C LEU A 140 -9.10 31.30 -12.12
N THR A 141 -9.35 32.23 -11.20
CA THR A 141 -10.61 32.98 -11.10
C THR A 141 -10.49 34.43 -11.61
N HIS A 142 -9.32 34.84 -12.06
CA HIS A 142 -9.00 36.22 -12.46
C HIS A 142 -8.02 36.26 -13.64
N GLY A 143 -7.92 37.44 -14.27
CA GLY A 143 -7.07 37.66 -15.45
C GLY A 143 -7.75 37.31 -16.77
N SER A 144 -7.04 37.54 -17.88
CA SER A 144 -7.54 37.27 -19.24
C SER A 144 -7.66 35.78 -19.57
N SER A 145 -6.97 34.92 -18.81
CA SER A 145 -6.91 33.46 -18.99
C SER A 145 -7.62 32.71 -17.85
N LYS A 146 -8.66 33.33 -17.25
CA LYS A 146 -9.42 32.72 -16.16
C LYS A 146 -10.16 31.45 -16.62
N ASP A 147 -10.16 30.43 -15.77
CA ASP A 147 -10.89 29.17 -16.01
C ASP A 147 -12.33 29.24 -15.50
N LEU A 148 -12.54 30.05 -14.45
CA LEU A 148 -13.86 30.33 -13.86
C LEU A 148 -14.25 31.79 -14.10
N ASN A 149 -15.51 32.02 -14.46
CA ASN A 149 -16.02 33.37 -14.73
C ASN A 149 -16.06 34.25 -13.47
N GLU A 150 -16.45 33.64 -12.35
CA GLU A 150 -16.49 34.20 -11.00
C GLU A 150 -16.15 33.09 -9.99
N LYS A 151 -15.91 33.47 -8.73
CA LYS A 151 -15.80 32.49 -7.64
C LYS A 151 -17.12 31.74 -7.44
N VAL A 152 -17.05 30.46 -7.12
CA VAL A 152 -18.22 29.58 -6.96
C VAL A 152 -18.84 29.73 -5.57
N ASP A 153 -20.09 29.30 -5.41
CA ASP A 153 -20.80 29.27 -4.12
C ASP A 153 -20.90 27.85 -3.56
N VAL A 154 -20.67 26.82 -4.38
CA VAL A 154 -20.59 25.41 -3.93
C VAL A 154 -19.32 24.74 -4.43
N ILE A 155 -18.63 24.05 -3.53
CA ILE A 155 -17.62 23.04 -3.86
C ILE A 155 -18.24 21.68 -3.59
N VAL A 156 -18.19 20.81 -4.59
CA VAL A 156 -18.40 19.38 -4.39
C VAL A 156 -17.09 18.66 -4.66
N THR A 157 -16.68 17.77 -3.76
CA THR A 157 -15.48 16.95 -3.94
C THR A 157 -15.70 15.56 -3.39
N GLU A 158 -15.01 14.60 -3.98
CA GLU A 158 -14.88 13.26 -3.44
C GLU A 158 -13.45 12.76 -3.60
N THR A 159 -12.51 13.64 -3.22
CA THR A 159 -11.08 13.33 -3.07
C THR A 159 -10.84 12.78 -1.66
N VAL A 160 -11.45 11.63 -1.35
CA VAL A 160 -11.45 11.01 -0.02
C VAL A 160 -11.05 9.54 -0.13
N ASP A 161 -9.98 9.18 0.56
CA ASP A 161 -9.50 7.80 0.61
C ASP A 161 -10.03 7.06 1.86
N CYS A 162 -9.55 5.84 2.11
CA CYS A 162 -9.98 5.04 3.29
C CYS A 162 -9.57 5.69 4.62
N GLY A 163 -8.47 6.46 4.65
CA GLY A 163 -8.01 7.23 5.80
C GLY A 163 -8.58 8.66 5.85
N LEU A 164 -9.60 8.98 5.05
CA LEU A 164 -10.22 10.28 4.88
C LEU A 164 -9.33 11.35 4.20
N PHE A 165 -8.07 11.50 4.61
CA PHE A 165 -7.20 12.61 4.20
C PHE A 165 -6.16 12.28 3.13
N GLY A 166 -5.90 11.00 2.83
CA GLY A 166 -4.81 10.55 1.95
C GLY A 166 -4.90 11.05 0.50
N GLU A 167 -6.09 11.48 0.05
CA GLU A 167 -6.31 12.15 -1.24
C GLU A 167 -6.27 13.69 -1.17
N ARG A 168 -5.66 14.23 -0.11
CA ARG A 168 -5.33 15.64 0.06
C ARG A 168 -6.54 16.58 0.11
N ILE A 169 -7.63 16.13 0.73
CA ILE A 169 -8.86 16.92 0.87
C ILE A 169 -8.63 18.20 1.68
N LEU A 170 -7.77 18.20 2.71
CA LEU A 170 -7.55 19.39 3.54
C LEU A 170 -6.80 20.46 2.75
N SER A 171 -5.71 20.11 2.07
CA SER A 171 -5.00 21.03 1.16
C SER A 171 -5.92 21.57 0.07
N THR A 172 -6.70 20.69 -0.56
CA THR A 172 -7.64 21.04 -1.62
C THR A 172 -8.68 22.06 -1.14
N LEU A 173 -9.30 21.81 0.01
CA LEU A 173 -10.33 22.69 0.56
C LEU A 173 -9.76 23.98 1.15
N SER A 174 -8.57 23.94 1.76
CA SER A 174 -7.86 25.15 2.20
C SER A 174 -7.64 26.10 1.02
N HIS A 175 -7.14 25.58 -0.10
CA HIS A 175 -7.00 26.33 -1.33
C HIS A 175 -8.35 26.84 -1.86
N ALA A 176 -9.37 25.98 -1.88
CA ALA A 176 -10.70 26.33 -2.39
C ALA A 176 -11.34 27.48 -1.60
N TRP A 177 -11.28 27.45 -0.26
CA TRP A 177 -11.76 28.53 0.60
C TRP A 177 -11.05 29.86 0.34
N LYS A 178 -9.75 29.83 0.08
CA LYS A 178 -8.94 31.04 -0.18
C LYS A 178 -9.20 31.61 -1.57
N ASN A 179 -9.26 30.75 -2.59
CA ASN A 179 -9.11 31.17 -3.98
C ASN A 179 -10.34 30.93 -4.87
N LEU A 180 -11.18 29.94 -4.56
CA LEU A 180 -12.24 29.46 -5.46
C LEU A 180 -13.65 29.79 -4.97
N LEU A 181 -13.88 29.75 -3.64
CA LEU A 181 -15.17 30.08 -3.02
C LEU A 181 -15.36 31.59 -2.86
N SER A 182 -16.59 32.05 -3.10
CA SER A 182 -16.98 33.45 -2.95
C SER A 182 -16.80 33.94 -1.50
N ARG A 183 -16.42 35.21 -1.33
CA ARG A 183 -16.44 35.88 -0.01
C ARG A 183 -17.65 36.80 0.15
N GLU A 184 -18.44 36.97 -0.89
CA GLU A 184 -19.56 37.92 -0.95
C GLU A 184 -20.93 37.24 -0.77
N LYS A 185 -20.98 35.91 -0.90
CA LYS A 185 -22.20 35.10 -0.84
C LYS A 185 -21.98 33.95 0.16
N PRO A 186 -23.05 33.39 0.76
CA PRO A 186 -22.96 32.12 1.47
C PRO A 186 -22.31 31.06 0.58
N CYS A 187 -21.45 30.24 1.18
CA CYS A 187 -20.73 29.17 0.49
C CYS A 187 -20.97 27.83 1.18
N LEU A 188 -20.90 26.74 0.41
CA LEU A 188 -21.10 25.38 0.88
C LEU A 188 -20.06 24.43 0.29
N VAL A 189 -19.53 23.55 1.12
CA VAL A 189 -18.73 22.40 0.73
C VAL A 189 -19.55 21.13 0.95
N ILE A 190 -19.55 20.25 -0.06
CA ILE A 190 -20.13 18.91 -0.04
C ILE A 190 -18.99 17.91 -0.33
N PRO A 191 -18.65 17.01 0.60
CA PRO A 191 -19.27 16.78 1.91
C PRO A 191 -19.04 17.92 2.90
N GLY A 192 -19.98 18.10 3.83
CA GLY A 192 -19.93 19.23 4.76
C GLY A 192 -19.11 18.99 6.03
N ARG A 193 -19.05 17.73 6.49
CA ARG A 193 -18.25 17.33 7.66
C ARG A 193 -17.93 15.84 7.60
N ALA A 194 -16.92 15.42 8.36
CA ALA A 194 -16.61 14.02 8.60
C ALA A 194 -16.31 13.77 10.09
N GLU A 195 -16.53 12.53 10.51
CA GLU A 195 -16.17 12.04 11.83
C GLU A 195 -15.37 10.75 11.67
N LEU A 196 -14.15 10.72 12.19
CA LEU A 196 -13.32 9.51 12.22
C LEU A 196 -13.55 8.76 13.52
N TYR A 197 -13.54 7.44 13.41
CA TYR A 197 -13.60 6.51 14.51
C TYR A 197 -12.42 5.57 14.45
N CYS A 198 -11.91 5.18 15.62
CA CYS A 198 -10.86 4.19 15.74
C CYS A 198 -11.23 3.09 16.73
N THR A 199 -10.67 1.90 16.54
CA THR A 199 -10.68 0.83 17.53
C THR A 199 -9.40 0.01 17.45
N LEU A 200 -8.99 -0.54 18.59
CA LEU A 200 -7.88 -1.49 18.63
C LEU A 200 -8.38 -2.88 18.23
N ILE A 201 -7.69 -3.54 17.31
CA ILE A 201 -8.09 -4.87 16.82
C ILE A 201 -7.01 -5.93 17.03
N GLU A 202 -7.46 -7.15 17.25
CA GLU A 202 -6.66 -8.37 17.09
C GLU A 202 -7.04 -9.04 15.76
N CYS A 203 -6.07 -9.21 14.87
CA CYS A 203 -6.23 -9.83 13.56
C CYS A 203 -4.92 -10.51 13.15
N GLU A 204 -4.92 -11.85 13.19
CA GLU A 204 -3.74 -12.65 12.83
C GLU A 204 -3.29 -12.40 11.39
N GLU A 205 -4.23 -12.21 10.45
CA GLU A 205 -3.89 -11.96 9.05
C GLU A 205 -3.15 -10.63 8.88
N ILE A 206 -3.61 -9.55 9.53
CA ILE A 206 -2.93 -8.25 9.51
C ILE A 206 -1.55 -8.40 10.17
N ARG A 207 -1.47 -9.04 11.34
CA ARG A 207 -0.18 -9.27 12.03
C ARG A 207 0.84 -9.97 11.11
N LYS A 208 0.42 -11.00 10.37
CA LYS A 208 1.28 -11.76 9.44
C LYS A 208 1.82 -10.93 8.28
N HIS A 209 1.15 -9.83 7.94
CA HIS A 209 1.58 -8.93 6.88
C HIS A 209 2.51 -7.82 7.40
N HIS A 210 2.45 -7.51 8.70
CA HIS A 210 3.11 -6.30 9.23
C HIS A 210 4.23 -6.55 10.22
N VAL A 211 4.22 -7.66 10.95
CA VAL A 211 5.26 -7.92 11.95
C VAL A 211 5.63 -9.39 12.02
N TYR A 212 6.93 -9.68 12.09
CA TYR A 212 7.45 -11.01 12.40
C TYR A 212 8.25 -10.97 13.72
N HIS A 213 7.69 -11.60 14.76
CA HIS A 213 8.24 -11.61 16.13
C HIS A 213 9.01 -12.88 16.50
N SER A 214 9.01 -13.91 15.65
CA SER A 214 9.66 -15.16 16.02
C SER A 214 11.17 -14.98 16.07
N ARG A 215 11.79 -15.44 17.16
CA ARG A 215 13.25 -15.42 17.35
C ARG A 215 13.98 -16.44 16.47
N ARG A 216 13.24 -17.27 15.73
CA ARG A 216 13.80 -18.24 14.80
C ARG A 216 13.00 -18.32 13.53
N LEU A 217 13.69 -18.62 12.44
CA LEU A 217 13.11 -19.01 11.17
C LEU A 217 13.83 -20.27 10.70
N GLY A 218 13.18 -21.43 10.87
CA GLY A 218 13.87 -22.71 10.81
C GLY A 218 15.02 -22.78 11.82
N PHE A 219 16.25 -22.85 11.32
CA PHE A 219 17.49 -22.95 12.12
C PHE A 219 18.22 -21.61 12.27
N VAL A 220 17.72 -20.55 11.64
CA VAL A 220 18.26 -19.20 11.74
C VAL A 220 17.88 -18.60 13.07
N ASP A 221 18.88 -18.10 13.79
CA ASP A 221 18.65 -17.24 14.96
C ASP A 221 18.38 -15.81 14.50
N LEU A 222 17.21 -15.31 14.92
CA LEU A 222 16.71 -13.96 14.69
C LEU A 222 16.56 -13.19 16.02
N SER A 223 17.07 -13.71 17.13
CA SER A 223 16.88 -13.16 18.47
C SER A 223 17.36 -11.71 18.68
N GLY A 224 18.14 -11.16 17.74
CA GLY A 224 18.63 -9.78 17.75
C GLY A 224 17.84 -8.82 16.85
N TYR A 225 16.82 -9.31 16.13
CA TYR A 225 16.10 -8.57 15.11
C TYR A 225 14.59 -8.60 15.32
N LYS A 226 13.94 -7.52 14.87
CA LYS A 226 12.49 -7.42 14.75
C LYS A 226 12.17 -6.96 13.33
N PHE A 227 11.41 -7.76 12.59
CA PHE A 227 11.03 -7.43 11.22
C PHE A 227 9.66 -6.78 11.24
N VAL A 228 9.59 -5.59 10.65
CA VAL A 228 8.39 -4.76 10.61
C VAL A 228 8.16 -4.27 9.19
N ASP A 229 6.89 -4.09 8.83
CA ASP A 229 6.53 -3.46 7.57
C ASP A 229 6.85 -1.95 7.59
N VAL A 230 7.07 -1.39 6.40
CA VAL A 230 7.34 0.06 6.22
C VAL A 230 6.17 0.94 6.68
N THR A 231 4.94 0.43 6.73
CA THR A 231 3.75 1.14 7.25
C THR A 231 3.68 1.19 8.78
N ALA A 232 4.56 0.47 9.48
CA ALA A 232 4.48 0.33 10.94
C ALA A 232 5.13 1.48 11.71
N HIS A 233 5.86 2.39 11.04
CA HIS A 233 6.57 3.51 11.68
C HIS A 233 6.55 4.78 10.83
N PRO A 234 6.75 5.97 11.47
CA PRO A 234 6.82 7.24 10.77
C PRO A 234 7.94 7.31 9.74
N ARG A 235 7.71 8.16 8.73
CA ARG A 235 8.60 8.38 7.58
C ARG A 235 10.05 8.65 7.96
N GLU A 236 10.28 9.39 9.05
CA GLU A 236 11.61 9.83 9.49
C GLU A 236 12.50 8.67 9.98
N VAL A 237 11.90 7.54 10.36
CA VAL A 237 12.62 6.38 10.90
C VAL A 237 12.91 5.34 9.81
N LEU A 238 12.30 5.48 8.63
CA LEU A 238 12.47 4.52 7.53
C LEU A 238 13.84 4.65 6.85
N PRO A 239 14.45 3.52 6.43
CA PRO A 239 15.68 3.54 5.65
C PRO A 239 15.54 4.26 4.30
N ASN A 240 14.35 4.17 3.69
CA ASN A 240 13.99 4.85 2.47
C ASN A 240 12.67 5.61 2.65
N PRO A 241 12.69 6.93 2.83
CA PRO A 241 11.49 7.74 3.03
C PRO A 241 10.53 7.80 1.84
N GLU A 242 10.93 7.32 0.66
CA GLU A 242 10.05 7.20 -0.52
C GLU A 242 9.12 5.98 -0.44
N ASP A 243 9.45 4.99 0.40
CA ASP A 243 8.63 3.79 0.60
C ASP A 243 7.57 3.98 1.70
N TYR A 244 7.46 5.19 2.25
CA TYR A 244 6.52 5.50 3.33
C TYR A 244 5.08 5.42 2.85
N ASP A 245 4.28 4.64 3.56
CA ASP A 245 2.83 4.57 3.44
C ASP A 245 2.25 4.57 4.86
N PRO A 246 1.49 5.60 5.29
CA PRO A 246 1.11 5.78 6.69
C PRO A 246 0.18 4.69 7.23
N TYR A 247 -0.54 4.00 6.35
CA TYR A 247 -1.46 2.92 6.69
C TYR A 247 -1.69 2.04 5.48
N THR A 248 -2.26 0.87 5.74
CA THR A 248 -2.75 -0.04 4.71
C THR A 248 -4.28 -0.09 4.76
N THR A 249 -4.91 -0.77 3.80
CA THR A 249 -6.38 -0.83 3.71
C THR A 249 -6.87 -2.26 3.65
N TYR A 250 -7.92 -2.56 4.41
CA TYR A 250 -8.51 -3.90 4.50
C TYR A 250 -10.04 -3.84 4.47
N ASP A 251 -10.65 -4.72 3.67
CA ASP A 251 -12.06 -5.08 3.86
C ASP A 251 -12.18 -6.00 5.08
N LEU A 252 -12.28 -5.43 6.27
CA LEU A 252 -12.33 -6.19 7.53
C LEU A 252 -13.50 -7.18 7.60
N ARG A 253 -14.55 -6.99 6.80
CA ARG A 253 -15.67 -7.95 6.67
C ARG A 253 -15.26 -9.25 5.99
N LYS A 254 -14.18 -9.22 5.20
CA LYS A 254 -13.69 -10.34 4.39
C LYS A 254 -12.28 -10.79 4.77
N VAL A 255 -11.68 -10.19 5.80
CA VAL A 255 -10.34 -10.55 6.23
C VAL A 255 -10.29 -12.02 6.64
N ARG A 256 -9.28 -12.74 6.15
CA ARG A 256 -9.14 -14.17 6.40
C ARG A 256 -8.98 -14.42 7.90
N GLY A 257 -9.76 -15.37 8.44
CA GLY A 257 -9.76 -15.67 9.87
C GLY A 257 -10.54 -14.68 10.74
N GLY A 258 -11.03 -13.57 10.17
CA GLY A 258 -11.75 -12.52 10.90
C GLY A 258 -10.83 -11.68 11.80
N TYR A 259 -11.45 -10.77 12.54
CA TYR A 259 -10.78 -9.91 13.51
C TYR A 259 -11.63 -9.81 14.80
N ARG A 260 -11.04 -9.31 15.88
CA ARG A 260 -11.73 -8.99 17.13
C ARG A 260 -11.47 -7.54 17.52
N SER A 261 -12.51 -6.76 17.73
CA SER A 261 -12.40 -5.43 18.36
C SER A 261 -12.05 -5.63 19.84
N LEU A 262 -10.89 -5.14 20.27
CA LEU A 262 -10.45 -5.19 21.67
C LEU A 262 -11.03 -4.05 22.49
N THR A 263 -11.41 -2.95 21.84
CA THR A 263 -11.99 -1.75 22.46
C THR A 263 -13.31 -1.41 21.77
N HIS A 264 -14.18 -0.65 22.43
CA HIS A 264 -15.30 -0.02 21.72
C HIS A 264 -14.77 1.03 20.73
N ALA A 265 -15.47 1.22 19.61
CA ALA A 265 -15.17 2.30 18.67
C ALA A 265 -15.22 3.66 19.37
N LEU A 266 -14.15 4.44 19.27
CA LEU A 266 -14.08 5.80 19.79
C LEU A 266 -14.04 6.79 18.63
N LYS A 267 -14.82 7.87 18.72
CA LYS A 267 -14.69 9.01 17.81
C LYS A 267 -13.39 9.74 18.09
N CYS A 268 -12.44 9.64 17.17
CA CYS A 268 -11.08 10.19 17.34
C CYS A 268 -10.88 11.55 16.68
N LEU A 269 -11.71 11.93 15.71
CA LEU A 269 -11.65 13.26 15.09
C LEU A 269 -13.01 13.68 14.56
N LYS A 270 -13.27 14.99 14.60
CA LYS A 270 -14.36 15.64 13.88
C LYS A 270 -13.82 16.79 13.05
N VAL A 271 -14.14 16.81 11.76
CA VAL A 271 -13.76 17.89 10.84
C VAL A 271 -15.01 18.51 10.21
N ASN A 272 -15.07 19.84 10.19
CA ASN A 272 -16.09 20.60 9.46
C ASN A 272 -15.47 21.22 8.21
N PHE A 273 -15.74 20.63 7.05
CA PHE A 273 -15.23 21.13 5.77
C PHE A 273 -15.85 22.49 5.37
N ASN A 274 -16.96 22.87 6.00
CA ASN A 274 -17.54 24.20 5.85
C ASN A 274 -16.85 25.31 6.67
N SER A 275 -15.80 24.98 7.45
CA SER A 275 -14.99 25.95 8.18
C SER A 275 -13.56 25.97 7.64
N GLU A 276 -13.16 27.09 7.04
CA GLU A 276 -11.76 27.34 6.64
C GLU A 276 -10.80 27.21 7.83
N GLN A 277 -11.22 27.65 9.03
CA GLN A 277 -10.40 27.55 10.24
C GLN A 277 -10.18 26.11 10.68
N ASP A 278 -11.22 25.28 10.69
CA ASP A 278 -11.09 23.87 11.06
C ASP A 278 -10.21 23.11 10.06
N VAL A 279 -10.37 23.38 8.76
CA VAL A 279 -9.53 22.80 7.70
C VAL A 279 -8.06 23.21 7.86
N ASP A 280 -7.79 24.51 8.02
CA ASP A 280 -6.43 25.03 8.17
C ASP A 280 -5.76 24.54 9.47
N HIS A 281 -6.53 24.43 10.57
CA HIS A 281 -6.03 23.89 11.85
C HIS A 281 -5.53 22.46 11.70
N LEU A 282 -6.35 21.57 11.11
CA LEU A 282 -5.95 20.17 10.89
C LEU A 282 -4.80 20.03 9.90
N LEU A 283 -4.77 20.87 8.86
CA LEU A 283 -3.67 20.88 7.88
C LEU A 283 -2.35 21.31 8.53
N SER A 284 -2.39 22.29 9.44
CA SER A 284 -1.20 22.84 10.11
C SER A 284 -0.59 21.91 11.17
N GLY A 285 -1.35 20.91 11.64
CA GLY A 285 -0.94 20.02 12.70
C GLY A 285 -1.94 19.99 13.86
N HIS A 286 -2.51 18.82 14.11
CA HIS A 286 -3.37 18.55 15.25
C HIS A 286 -2.92 17.26 15.94
N ARG A 287 -2.98 17.25 17.28
CA ARG A 287 -2.65 16.11 18.12
C ARG A 287 -3.72 15.94 19.18
N GLU A 288 -4.18 14.71 19.35
CA GLU A 288 -5.15 14.36 20.38
C GLU A 288 -4.74 13.03 21.03
N VAL A 289 -4.72 13.00 22.36
CA VAL A 289 -4.50 11.76 23.12
C VAL A 289 -5.84 11.32 23.69
N MET A 290 -6.22 10.09 23.38
CA MET A 290 -7.46 9.47 23.81
C MET A 290 -7.21 8.22 24.64
N GLU A 291 -8.12 7.94 25.58
CA GLU A 291 -8.08 6.74 26.42
C GLU A 291 -9.09 5.73 25.89
N LEU A 292 -8.60 4.58 25.42
CA LEU A 292 -9.45 3.46 25.01
C LEU A 292 -9.60 2.48 26.18
N GLU A 293 -10.83 2.07 26.44
CA GLU A 293 -11.14 1.01 27.40
C GLU A 293 -11.14 -0.35 26.68
N VAL A 294 -10.31 -1.27 27.17
CA VAL A 294 -10.16 -2.60 26.60
C VAL A 294 -11.28 -3.49 27.13
N GLU A 295 -12.21 -3.88 26.26
CA GLU A 295 -13.34 -4.76 26.61
C GLU A 295 -12.95 -6.24 26.56
N LEU A 296 -12.04 -6.60 25.64
CA LEU A 296 -11.59 -7.98 25.44
C LEU A 296 -10.08 -8.08 25.60
N SER A 297 -9.63 -9.05 26.41
CA SER A 297 -8.21 -9.38 26.48
C SER A 297 -7.71 -9.92 25.13
N GLY A 298 -6.57 -9.42 24.68
CA GLY A 298 -6.05 -9.78 23.37
C GLY A 298 -4.75 -9.08 23.00
N LYS A 299 -4.23 -9.47 21.85
CA LYS A 299 -3.03 -8.89 21.23
C LYS A 299 -3.44 -7.73 20.33
N ALA A 300 -2.87 -6.56 20.57
CA ALA A 300 -3.07 -5.41 19.71
C ALA A 300 -2.26 -5.57 18.42
N ASP A 301 -2.96 -5.80 17.31
CA ASP A 301 -2.31 -6.01 16.01
C ASP A 301 -2.37 -4.77 15.14
N ALA A 302 -3.43 -3.96 15.28
CA ALA A 302 -3.57 -2.70 14.56
C ALA A 302 -4.61 -1.78 15.23
N VAL A 303 -4.54 -0.50 14.89
CA VAL A 303 -5.66 0.45 15.04
C VAL A 303 -6.43 0.48 13.73
N ALA A 304 -7.68 0.06 13.75
CA ALA A 304 -8.59 0.16 12.62
C ALA A 304 -9.34 1.49 12.66
N VAL A 305 -9.40 2.19 11.53
CA VAL A 305 -9.94 3.54 11.41
C VAL A 305 -10.90 3.62 10.23
N TRP A 306 -12.07 4.19 10.47
CA TRP A 306 -13.09 4.45 9.46
C TRP A 306 -13.75 5.80 9.74
N PHE A 307 -14.63 6.24 8.84
CA PHE A 307 -15.30 7.53 8.95
C PHE A 307 -16.78 7.47 8.62
N ASP A 308 -17.50 8.42 9.18
CA ASP A 308 -18.82 8.86 8.73
C ASP A 308 -18.68 10.18 7.99
N LEU A 309 -19.04 10.20 6.72
CA LEU A 309 -19.01 11.35 5.82
C LEU A 309 -20.42 11.93 5.67
N TYR A 310 -20.62 13.13 6.19
CA TYR A 310 -21.92 13.79 6.14
C TYR A 310 -21.95 14.74 4.95
N VAL A 311 -22.64 14.31 3.89
CA VAL A 311 -22.77 15.08 2.65
C VAL A 311 -23.74 16.26 2.82
N ASP A 312 -24.70 16.15 3.74
CA ASP A 312 -25.48 17.26 4.29
C ASP A 312 -25.95 16.91 5.73
N GLU A 313 -26.85 17.69 6.30
CA GLU A 313 -27.41 17.46 7.64
C GLU A 313 -28.27 16.19 7.78
N ASN A 314 -28.76 15.63 6.67
CA ASN A 314 -29.74 14.55 6.63
C ASN A 314 -29.19 13.25 6.00
N ASN A 315 -28.05 13.31 5.32
CA ASN A 315 -27.48 12.23 4.54
C ASN A 315 -26.01 12.02 4.92
N MET A 316 -25.70 10.76 5.20
CA MET A 316 -24.40 10.30 5.67
C MET A 316 -23.99 9.05 4.88
N ILE A 317 -22.70 8.91 4.62
CA ILE A 317 -22.06 7.74 4.03
C ILE A 317 -21.06 7.24 5.07
N SER A 318 -21.05 5.94 5.37
CA SER A 318 -20.18 5.38 6.42
C SER A 318 -19.28 4.30 5.83
N SER A 319 -17.99 4.34 6.16
CA SER A 319 -17.02 3.26 5.90
C SER A 319 -16.88 2.28 7.07
N ASN A 320 -17.80 2.33 8.05
CA ASN A 320 -17.79 1.44 9.21
C ASN A 320 -17.87 -0.05 8.78
N PRO A 321 -16.90 -0.89 9.17
CA PRO A 321 -16.88 -2.32 8.80
C PRO A 321 -18.00 -3.14 9.45
N GLU A 322 -18.60 -2.67 10.55
CA GLU A 322 -19.66 -3.38 11.28
C GLU A 322 -21.05 -3.16 10.69
N VAL A 323 -21.20 -2.19 9.78
CA VAL A 323 -22.46 -1.95 9.07
C VAL A 323 -22.45 -2.77 7.78
N ASP A 324 -23.50 -3.59 7.59
CA ASP A 324 -23.73 -4.34 6.34
C ASP A 324 -24.15 -3.38 5.21
N ASN A 325 -23.18 -2.60 4.74
CA ASN A 325 -23.32 -1.70 3.61
C ASN A 325 -22.31 -2.08 2.52
N THR A 326 -22.69 -1.87 1.26
CA THR A 326 -21.80 -2.10 0.10
C THR A 326 -20.91 -0.88 -0.14
N SER A 327 -20.27 -0.36 0.91
CA SER A 327 -19.35 0.78 0.80
C SER A 327 -18.22 0.49 -0.18
N CYS A 328 -17.90 1.47 -1.05
CA CYS A 328 -16.74 1.38 -1.92
C CYS A 328 -15.40 1.58 -1.19
N TRP A 329 -15.41 2.15 0.02
CA TRP A 329 -14.22 2.28 0.86
C TRP A 329 -14.01 1.04 1.72
N ASP A 330 -12.73 0.71 1.89
CA ASP A 330 -12.26 -0.25 2.87
C ASP A 330 -11.86 0.50 4.16
N VAL A 331 -11.34 -0.20 5.17
CA VAL A 331 -10.95 0.39 6.45
C VAL A 331 -9.45 0.71 6.43
N ALA A 332 -9.05 1.89 6.90
CA ALA A 332 -7.65 2.22 7.12
C ALA A 332 -7.13 1.48 8.36
N VAL A 333 -5.98 0.82 8.22
CA VAL A 333 -5.39 -0.03 9.25
C VAL A 333 -3.98 0.46 9.51
N PHE A 334 -3.75 0.90 10.76
CA PHE A 334 -2.45 1.35 11.26
C PHE A 334 -1.83 0.22 12.08
N PRO A 335 -0.84 -0.52 11.55
CA PRO A 335 -0.31 -1.69 12.22
C PRO A 335 0.42 -1.34 13.51
N VAL A 336 0.23 -2.15 14.55
CA VAL A 336 0.95 -2.01 15.80
C VAL A 336 2.20 -2.88 15.72
N SER A 337 3.38 -2.24 15.73
CA SER A 337 4.63 -2.97 15.52
C SER A 337 5.05 -3.79 16.74
N ASP A 338 4.70 -3.35 17.95
CA ASP A 338 5.08 -4.00 19.21
C ASP A 338 4.08 -5.07 19.65
N ALA A 339 4.56 -6.10 20.35
CA ALA A 339 3.74 -7.20 20.82
C ALA A 339 2.95 -6.84 22.10
N TYR A 340 2.07 -5.83 22.02
CA TYR A 340 1.23 -5.46 23.16
C TYR A 340 0.11 -6.47 23.39
N PHE A 341 0.01 -6.97 24.62
CA PHE A 341 -1.13 -7.74 25.09
C PHE A 341 -1.87 -6.92 26.16
N PHE A 342 -3.15 -6.66 25.94
CA PHE A 342 -3.98 -5.94 26.89
C PHE A 342 -4.95 -6.88 27.58
N ASN A 343 -5.23 -6.61 28.85
CA ASN A 343 -6.25 -7.31 29.62
C ASN A 343 -7.58 -6.55 29.54
N ALA A 344 -8.70 -7.27 29.56
CA ALA A 344 -10.01 -6.66 29.71
C ALA A 344 -10.08 -5.77 30.96
N ASN A 345 -10.78 -4.65 30.84
CA ASN A 345 -10.88 -3.54 31.81
C ASN A 345 -9.57 -2.76 32.04
N SER A 346 -8.53 -2.99 31.22
CA SER A 346 -7.39 -2.08 31.17
C SER A 346 -7.70 -0.86 30.31
N ARG A 347 -6.86 0.18 30.43
CA ARG A 347 -6.91 1.36 29.59
C ARG A 347 -5.63 1.48 28.78
N VAL A 348 -5.75 1.98 27.57
CA VAL A 348 -4.63 2.27 26.69
C VAL A 348 -4.76 3.68 26.15
N SER A 349 -3.67 4.44 26.25
CA SER A 349 -3.57 5.79 25.69
C SER A 349 -3.16 5.69 24.21
N LEU A 350 -3.94 6.31 23.34
CA LEU A 350 -3.69 6.38 21.89
C LEU A 350 -3.52 7.85 21.49
N GLU A 351 -2.38 8.21 20.90
CA GLU A 351 -2.18 9.52 20.27
C GLU A 351 -2.58 9.44 18.80
N MET A 352 -3.44 10.36 18.36
CA MET A 352 -3.74 10.61 16.97
C MET A 352 -3.06 11.92 16.55
N ILE A 353 -2.39 11.90 15.41
CA ILE A 353 -1.74 13.05 14.81
C ILE A 353 -2.31 13.26 13.42
N SER A 354 -2.66 14.50 13.08
CA SER A 354 -3.06 14.93 11.74
C SER A 354 -2.13 16.07 11.30
N VAL A 355 -1.41 15.92 10.19
CA VAL A 355 -0.54 16.99 9.65
C VAL A 355 -0.36 16.79 8.14
N ASP A 356 -0.44 17.87 7.37
CA ASP A 356 -0.17 17.86 5.92
C ASP A 356 -0.93 16.75 5.15
N ASP A 357 -2.23 16.63 5.39
CA ASP A 357 -3.12 15.59 4.84
C ASP A 357 -2.81 14.15 5.29
N HIS A 358 -1.91 13.94 6.26
CA HIS A 358 -1.61 12.63 6.83
C HIS A 358 -2.24 12.41 8.20
N LEU A 359 -2.58 11.15 8.48
CA LEU A 359 -2.98 10.67 9.80
C LEU A 359 -1.93 9.69 10.33
N GLU A 360 -1.69 9.73 11.64
CA GLU A 360 -0.87 8.76 12.36
C GLU A 360 -1.54 8.39 13.68
N PHE A 361 -1.32 7.16 14.12
CA PHE A 361 -1.85 6.61 15.37
C PHE A 361 -0.75 5.90 16.15
N ASN A 362 -0.43 6.40 17.35
CA ASN A 362 0.63 5.89 18.20
C ASN A 362 0.09 5.42 19.55
N LEU A 363 0.32 4.15 19.89
CA LEU A 363 0.04 3.66 21.24
C LEU A 363 1.09 4.21 22.20
N LEU A 364 0.65 4.97 23.20
CA LEU A 364 1.52 5.49 24.23
C LEU A 364 1.63 4.43 25.34
N SER A 365 2.86 4.12 25.77
CA SER A 365 3.07 3.11 26.81
C SER A 365 2.37 3.53 28.10
N THR A 366 1.27 2.86 28.47
CA THR A 366 0.71 2.97 29.80
C THR A 366 1.64 2.23 30.76
N GLY A 367 2.10 2.87 31.83
CA GLY A 367 2.98 2.28 32.85
C GLY A 367 2.41 1.08 33.63
N ASN A 368 1.36 0.42 33.11
CA ASN A 368 0.63 -0.70 33.71
C ASN A 368 0.37 -1.86 32.74
N ALA A 369 1.14 -2.00 31.65
CA ALA A 369 1.23 -3.30 30.97
C ALA A 369 2.00 -4.27 31.88
N LEU A 370 1.27 -5.20 32.50
CA LEU A 370 1.77 -6.18 33.47
C LEU A 370 2.95 -6.99 32.92
N SER A 371 4.16 -6.51 33.18
CA SER A 371 5.26 -7.38 33.61
C SER A 371 4.91 -7.84 35.03
N HIS A 372 4.53 -9.11 35.19
CA HIS A 372 4.39 -9.65 36.54
C HIS A 372 5.77 -9.72 37.22
N CYS A 373 5.93 -8.85 38.22
CA CYS A 373 6.61 -9.02 39.51
C CYS A 373 7.72 -8.02 39.89
N THR A 374 7.44 -7.38 41.04
CA THR A 374 8.27 -6.69 42.04
C THR A 374 8.67 -5.22 41.82
N VAL A 375 7.89 -4.39 42.53
CA VAL A 375 8.23 -3.16 43.27
C VAL A 375 9.72 -2.79 43.30
N GLY A 376 9.97 -1.55 42.87
CA GLY A 376 11.11 -0.75 43.32
C GLY A 376 12.24 -0.61 42.31
N THR A 377 12.57 0.65 42.03
CA THR A 377 13.80 1.17 41.41
C THR A 377 14.05 0.91 39.92
N GLN A 378 14.10 2.03 39.19
CA GLN A 378 14.65 2.24 37.86
C GLN A 378 14.04 1.41 36.72
N ALA A 379 13.57 2.11 35.68
CA ALA A 379 13.18 1.56 34.40
C ALA A 379 14.28 0.61 33.89
N LYS A 380 14.08 -0.69 34.08
CA LYS A 380 14.84 -1.72 33.38
C LYS A 380 14.32 -1.73 31.96
N THR A 381 15.09 -1.13 31.06
CA THR A 381 15.05 -1.37 29.62
C THR A 381 14.89 -2.87 29.38
N THR A 382 13.72 -3.26 28.91
CA THR A 382 13.41 -4.66 28.56
C THR A 382 14.27 -5.07 27.38
N LEU A 383 14.60 -6.36 27.27
CA LEU A 383 15.46 -6.91 26.21
C LEU A 383 14.96 -6.57 24.79
N GLU A 384 13.66 -6.26 24.65
CA GLU A 384 12.99 -5.85 23.41
C GLU A 384 13.44 -4.48 22.90
N ASP A 385 13.85 -3.55 23.78
CA ASP A 385 14.42 -2.23 23.41
C ASP A 385 15.83 -2.34 22.77
N ARG A 386 16.39 -3.56 22.67
CA ARG A 386 17.71 -3.83 22.10
C ARG A 386 17.67 -4.53 20.74
N LEU A 387 16.49 -4.81 20.20
CA LEU A 387 16.36 -5.44 18.88
C LEU A 387 16.63 -4.43 17.77
N GLN A 388 17.39 -4.84 16.77
CA GLN A 388 17.55 -4.05 15.55
C GLN A 388 16.31 -4.21 14.68
N LEU A 389 15.68 -3.08 14.32
CA LEU A 389 14.55 -3.06 13.40
C LEU A 389 15.03 -3.34 11.97
N ILE A 390 14.34 -4.26 11.31
CA ILE A 390 14.49 -4.54 9.88
C ILE A 390 13.16 -4.18 9.22
N TYR A 391 13.19 -3.25 8.26
CA TYR A 391 12.02 -2.82 7.51
C TYR A 391 11.92 -3.62 6.22
N LEU A 392 10.81 -4.32 6.05
CA LEU A 392 10.51 -5.06 4.82
C LEU A 392 9.17 -4.59 4.27
N HIS A 393 8.88 -4.91 3.01
CA HIS A 393 7.51 -4.77 2.52
C HIS A 393 6.64 -5.92 3.02
N THR A 394 5.35 -5.66 3.07
CA THR A 394 4.30 -6.56 3.56
C THR A 394 4.40 -7.98 2.99
N GLU A 395 4.74 -8.11 1.71
CA GLU A 395 4.96 -9.39 1.02
C GLU A 395 6.04 -10.24 1.70
N ASP A 396 7.15 -9.62 2.07
CA ASP A 396 8.31 -10.30 2.62
C ASP A 396 8.07 -10.70 4.07
N ILE A 397 7.39 -9.84 4.84
CA ILE A 397 6.94 -10.20 6.18
C ILE A 397 6.01 -11.41 6.13
N TYR A 398 5.05 -11.43 5.21
CA TYR A 398 4.13 -12.56 5.05
C TYR A 398 4.86 -13.87 4.70
N ARG A 399 5.85 -13.82 3.81
CA ARG A 399 6.68 -14.98 3.46
C ARG A 399 7.49 -15.54 4.63
N LEU A 400 7.89 -14.69 5.57
CA LEU A 400 8.54 -15.16 6.81
C LEU A 400 7.58 -16.02 7.65
N HIS A 401 6.28 -15.73 7.63
CA HIS A 401 5.25 -16.51 8.34
C HIS A 401 4.82 -17.79 7.62
N ASP A 402 5.15 -17.97 6.33
CA ASP A 402 4.79 -19.18 5.58
C ASP A 402 5.72 -20.36 5.92
N SER A 403 5.40 -21.06 7.01
CA SER A 403 6.19 -22.21 7.46
C SER A 403 6.25 -23.34 6.42
N ILE A 404 5.18 -23.54 5.65
CA ILE A 404 5.10 -24.63 4.66
C ILE A 404 6.07 -24.34 3.52
N LEU A 405 6.00 -23.14 2.93
CA LEU A 405 6.93 -22.73 1.88
C LEU A 405 8.38 -22.84 2.37
N ASN A 406 8.65 -22.34 3.58
CA ASN A 406 9.97 -22.36 4.16
C ASN A 406 10.49 -23.80 4.41
N GLU A 407 9.64 -24.72 4.89
CA GLU A 407 10.00 -26.14 5.09
C GLU A 407 10.17 -26.92 3.78
N GLU A 408 9.33 -26.67 2.77
CA GLU A 408 9.42 -27.32 1.46
C GLU A 408 10.67 -26.88 0.70
N LEU A 409 11.02 -25.59 0.74
CA LEU A 409 12.25 -25.07 0.18
C LEU A 409 13.46 -25.77 0.81
N VAL A 410 13.52 -25.80 2.15
CA VAL A 410 14.56 -26.51 2.91
C VAL A 410 14.71 -27.95 2.46
N SER A 411 13.60 -28.68 2.41
CA SER A 411 13.59 -30.10 2.09
C SER A 411 14.09 -30.36 0.67
N SER A 412 13.68 -29.52 -0.29
CA SER A 412 14.10 -29.61 -1.69
C SER A 412 15.61 -29.42 -1.86
N ILE A 413 16.18 -28.48 -1.11
CA ILE A 413 17.63 -28.22 -1.11
C ILE A 413 18.40 -29.39 -0.50
N GLN A 414 17.91 -29.96 0.61
CA GLN A 414 18.54 -31.11 1.25
C GLN A 414 18.66 -32.30 0.29
N LEU A 415 17.62 -32.54 -0.51
CA LEU A 415 17.64 -33.58 -1.54
C LEU A 415 18.72 -33.30 -2.60
N LEU A 416 18.76 -32.08 -3.15
CA LEU A 416 19.76 -31.68 -4.14
C LEU A 416 21.20 -31.78 -3.62
N GLN A 417 21.42 -31.42 -2.36
CA GLN A 417 22.73 -31.53 -1.70
C GLN A 417 23.11 -33.00 -1.47
N ALA A 418 22.19 -33.85 -1.00
CA ALA A 418 22.45 -35.26 -0.77
C ALA A 418 22.77 -36.03 -2.07
N GLU A 419 22.11 -35.70 -3.18
CA GLU A 419 22.42 -36.28 -4.49
C GLU A 419 23.84 -35.93 -4.95
N ARG A 420 24.32 -34.71 -4.65
CA ARG A 420 25.60 -34.19 -5.14
C ARG A 420 26.79 -34.37 -4.21
N ALA A 421 26.58 -34.53 -2.91
CA ALA A 421 27.62 -34.90 -1.95
C ALA A 421 28.35 -36.20 -2.35
N ASN A 422 27.71 -37.04 -3.17
CA ASN A 422 28.29 -38.26 -3.72
C ASN A 422 29.24 -38.05 -4.92
N GLN A 423 29.35 -36.85 -5.49
CA GLN A 423 30.08 -36.62 -6.76
C GLN A 423 31.16 -35.54 -6.70
N HIS A 424 31.00 -34.46 -5.92
CA HIS A 424 32.03 -33.42 -5.72
C HIS A 424 31.82 -32.68 -4.38
N GLY A 425 32.90 -32.21 -3.77
CA GLY A 425 32.90 -31.59 -2.43
C GLY A 425 32.41 -30.14 -2.36
N GLN A 426 31.97 -29.52 -3.47
CA GLN A 426 31.55 -28.11 -3.52
C GLN A 426 30.13 -27.97 -4.06
N PHE A 427 29.25 -27.23 -3.37
CA PHE A 427 27.85 -27.00 -3.77
C PHE A 427 27.55 -25.50 -3.91
N ASN A 428 27.34 -25.06 -5.15
CA ASN A 428 27.20 -23.65 -5.52
C ASN A 428 25.74 -23.29 -5.81
N VAL A 429 25.19 -22.32 -5.08
CA VAL A 429 23.79 -21.88 -5.22
C VAL A 429 23.75 -20.39 -5.55
N LEU A 430 22.88 -20.02 -6.48
CA LEU A 430 22.54 -18.63 -6.80
C LEU A 430 21.07 -18.36 -6.44
N ASP A 431 20.78 -17.35 -5.65
CA ASP A 431 19.40 -16.85 -5.48
C ASP A 431 19.21 -15.51 -6.20
N MET A 432 18.28 -15.49 -7.14
CA MET A 432 17.89 -14.35 -7.98
C MET A 432 16.55 -13.74 -7.56
N SER A 433 16.03 -14.09 -6.38
CA SER A 433 14.80 -13.53 -5.84
C SER A 433 14.92 -12.01 -5.68
N THR A 434 13.88 -11.28 -6.08
CA THR A 434 13.89 -9.81 -6.09
C THR A 434 13.54 -9.19 -4.75
N ASN A 435 13.02 -9.97 -3.80
CA ASN A 435 12.54 -9.48 -2.52
C ASN A 435 13.38 -10.06 -1.37
N PHE A 436 13.10 -9.69 -0.12
CA PHE A 436 13.73 -10.32 1.04
C PHE A 436 13.30 -11.79 1.14
N SER A 437 14.12 -12.63 0.52
CA SER A 437 14.02 -14.07 0.44
C SER A 437 14.38 -14.70 1.80
N SER A 438 13.38 -15.28 2.49
CA SER A 438 13.59 -16.19 3.62
C SER A 438 14.53 -17.35 3.27
N THR A 439 14.55 -17.72 1.99
CA THR A 439 15.41 -18.72 1.35
C THR A 439 16.86 -18.52 1.77
N TYR A 440 17.43 -17.32 1.64
CA TYR A 440 18.85 -17.06 1.94
C TYR A 440 19.25 -17.42 3.38
N SER A 441 18.51 -16.89 4.37
CA SER A 441 18.85 -17.09 5.78
C SER A 441 18.71 -18.57 6.16
N ILE A 442 17.61 -19.19 5.74
CA ILE A 442 17.34 -20.60 6.04
C ILE A 442 18.41 -21.49 5.39
N LEU A 443 18.62 -21.37 4.08
CA LEU A 443 19.63 -22.13 3.31
C LEU A 443 21.00 -22.16 3.96
N GLN A 444 21.43 -20.99 4.42
CA GLN A 444 22.80 -20.81 4.81
C GLN A 444 23.09 -21.35 6.22
N SER A 445 22.13 -21.21 7.15
CA SER A 445 22.20 -21.85 8.48
C SER A 445 22.27 -23.39 8.37
N PHE A 446 21.61 -23.95 7.36
CA PHE A 446 21.60 -25.40 7.09
C PHE A 446 22.90 -25.96 6.52
N ILE A 447 23.54 -25.24 5.57
CA ILE A 447 24.86 -25.63 5.02
C ILE A 447 25.89 -25.84 6.16
N MET A 448 25.79 -25.05 7.24
CA MET A 448 26.67 -25.19 8.40
C MET A 448 26.34 -26.37 9.32
N GLN A 449 25.06 -26.73 9.50
CA GLN A 449 24.67 -27.85 10.37
C GLN A 449 25.16 -29.20 9.81
N PHE A 450 25.09 -29.40 8.49
CA PHE A 450 25.58 -30.63 7.85
C PHE A 450 27.10 -30.81 8.01
N ASN A 451 27.88 -29.73 8.05
CA ASN A 451 29.32 -29.78 8.34
C ASN A 451 29.63 -30.18 9.80
N SER A 452 28.64 -30.14 10.71
CA SER A 452 28.82 -30.42 12.13
C SER A 452 28.40 -31.82 12.58
N HIS A 453 27.62 -32.55 11.77
CA HIS A 453 27.12 -33.89 12.12
C HIS A 453 27.71 -34.96 11.16
N SER A 454 28.74 -35.65 11.64
CA SER A 454 29.14 -37.02 11.24
C SER A 454 29.59 -37.32 9.80
N PHE A 455 30.06 -36.35 9.02
CA PHE A 455 30.97 -36.58 7.88
C PHE A 455 32.29 -35.82 8.10
N ALA A 456 33.10 -36.34 9.03
CA ALA A 456 34.45 -35.86 9.27
C ALA A 456 35.42 -36.34 8.17
N CYS A 457 35.25 -35.84 6.94
CA CYS A 457 36.36 -35.75 5.97
C CYS A 457 35.92 -34.91 4.77
N LEU A 458 36.12 -33.59 4.86
CA LEU A 458 36.40 -32.67 3.74
C LEU A 458 36.71 -31.30 4.36
N SER A 459 37.74 -31.27 5.22
CA SER A 459 38.36 -30.01 5.64
C SER A 459 39.09 -29.42 4.44
N GLY A 460 38.39 -28.60 3.64
CA GLY A 460 39.01 -27.87 2.53
C GLY A 460 38.10 -27.43 1.39
N ALA A 461 36.79 -27.69 1.40
CA ALA A 461 35.90 -27.21 0.34
C ALA A 461 35.13 -25.96 0.79
N ASP A 462 35.51 -24.81 0.23
CA ASP A 462 34.76 -23.56 0.33
C ASP A 462 33.44 -23.69 -0.44
N ASN A 463 32.37 -24.15 0.22
CA ASN A 463 31.02 -24.07 -0.33
C ASN A 463 30.62 -22.61 -0.48
N SER A 464 30.55 -22.11 -1.71
CA SER A 464 30.27 -20.71 -2.00
C SER A 464 28.79 -20.53 -2.35
N TYR A 465 28.12 -19.62 -1.64
CA TYR A 465 26.76 -19.19 -1.95
C TYR A 465 26.80 -17.77 -2.51
N TRP A 466 26.09 -17.52 -3.61
CA TRP A 466 25.99 -16.20 -4.20
C TRP A 466 24.55 -15.70 -4.17
N LEU A 467 24.41 -14.43 -3.82
CA LEU A 467 23.12 -13.76 -3.73
C LEU A 467 23.12 -12.54 -4.64
N ASP A 468 22.24 -12.51 -5.65
CA ASP A 468 21.97 -11.32 -6.47
C ASP A 468 20.86 -10.52 -5.78
N VAL A 469 21.24 -9.70 -4.79
CA VAL A 469 20.31 -8.75 -4.19
C VAL A 469 20.41 -7.45 -4.95
N ARG A 470 19.30 -7.00 -5.53
CA ARG A 470 19.27 -5.73 -6.27
C ARG A 470 19.15 -4.49 -5.36
N ASN A 471 18.86 -4.70 -4.07
CA ASN A 471 18.66 -3.65 -3.06
C ASN A 471 19.78 -3.68 -2.00
N HIS A 472 20.53 -2.57 -1.89
CA HIS A 472 21.63 -2.41 -0.93
C HIS A 472 21.19 -2.57 0.54
N TYR A 473 19.99 -2.11 0.91
CA TYR A 473 19.49 -2.27 2.28
C TYR A 473 19.34 -3.75 2.64
N THR A 474 18.71 -4.52 1.75
CA THR A 474 18.55 -5.97 1.90
C THR A 474 19.90 -6.69 1.97
N GLN A 475 20.91 -6.26 1.20
CA GLN A 475 22.28 -6.79 1.28
C GLN A 475 22.91 -6.61 2.67
N GLU A 476 22.73 -5.43 3.26
CA GLU A 476 23.25 -5.11 4.58
C GLU A 476 22.58 -5.99 5.66
N VAL A 477 21.25 -6.11 5.60
CA VAL A 477 20.47 -6.97 6.51
C VAL A 477 20.97 -8.41 6.44
N TYR A 478 21.15 -8.95 5.25
CA TYR A 478 21.66 -10.30 5.07
C TYR A 478 23.06 -10.49 5.63
N SER A 479 23.97 -9.55 5.37
CA SER A 479 25.34 -9.61 5.88
C SER A 479 25.37 -9.68 7.42
N LYS A 480 24.51 -8.90 8.08
CA LYS A 480 24.35 -8.93 9.54
C LYS A 480 23.80 -10.27 10.04
N LEU A 481 22.77 -10.81 9.37
CA LEU A 481 22.21 -12.13 9.70
C LEU A 481 23.23 -13.26 9.54
N CYS A 482 24.06 -13.24 8.48
CA CYS A 482 25.16 -14.19 8.31
C CYS A 482 26.15 -14.11 9.46
N GLN A 483 26.55 -12.90 9.84
CA GLN A 483 27.50 -12.67 10.91
C GLN A 483 26.97 -13.21 12.25
N GLN A 484 25.70 -12.91 12.59
CA GLN A 484 25.07 -13.42 13.82
C GLN A 484 25.03 -14.95 13.84
N ASN A 485 24.75 -15.57 12.70
CA ASN A 485 24.63 -17.01 12.57
C ASN A 485 25.98 -17.70 12.24
N ASN A 486 27.11 -16.99 12.39
CA ASN A 486 28.48 -17.47 12.16
C ASN A 486 28.77 -18.00 10.75
N VAL A 487 28.09 -17.50 9.73
CA VAL A 487 28.33 -17.99 8.37
C VAL A 487 29.44 -17.23 7.65
N LYS A 488 30.43 -17.97 7.13
CA LYS A 488 31.67 -17.44 6.54
C LYS A 488 31.74 -17.41 5.01
N THR A 489 30.85 -18.11 4.28
CA THR A 489 31.03 -18.39 2.83
C THR A 489 29.90 -17.88 1.91
N ALA A 490 29.35 -16.70 2.19
CA ALA A 490 28.47 -16.02 1.24
C ALA A 490 29.15 -14.80 0.60
N SER A 491 28.96 -14.65 -0.70
CA SER A 491 29.27 -13.43 -1.43
C SER A 491 27.97 -12.82 -1.93
N VAL A 492 27.67 -11.63 -1.44
CA VAL A 492 26.61 -10.80 -2.01
C VAL A 492 27.16 -10.18 -3.29
N LEU A 493 26.48 -10.43 -4.40
CA LEU A 493 26.87 -9.89 -5.69
C LEU A 493 26.12 -8.57 -5.92
N SER A 494 26.87 -7.52 -6.26
CA SER A 494 26.31 -6.22 -6.62
C SER A 494 25.77 -6.19 -8.05
N ASP A 495 26.18 -7.14 -8.90
CA ASP A 495 25.75 -7.26 -10.28
C ASP A 495 25.80 -8.72 -10.78
N ARG A 496 25.23 -8.91 -11.97
CA ARG A 496 25.17 -10.19 -12.68
C ARG A 496 26.50 -10.61 -13.30
N ASP A 497 27.49 -9.75 -13.40
CA ASP A 497 28.77 -10.11 -14.03
C ASP A 497 29.68 -10.84 -13.02
N GLY A 498 29.44 -10.66 -11.71
CA GLY A 498 30.12 -11.38 -10.64
C GLY A 498 29.92 -12.91 -10.61
N CYS A 499 28.95 -13.45 -11.35
CA CYS A 499 28.75 -14.90 -11.49
C CYS A 499 29.54 -15.54 -12.65
N ALA A 500 30.18 -14.75 -13.51
CA ALA A 500 30.79 -15.24 -14.73
C ALA A 500 31.94 -16.23 -14.43
N GLY A 501 31.83 -17.46 -14.95
CA GLY A 501 32.83 -18.51 -14.75
C GLY A 501 32.60 -19.44 -13.56
N LEU A 502 31.52 -19.25 -12.79
CA LEU A 502 31.13 -20.15 -11.70
C LEU A 502 30.36 -21.38 -12.22
N GLU A 503 30.66 -22.56 -11.68
CA GLU A 503 29.86 -23.78 -11.90
C GLU A 503 28.69 -23.79 -10.89
N LEU A 504 27.51 -23.31 -11.32
CA LEU A 504 26.29 -23.27 -10.50
C LEU A 504 25.61 -24.65 -10.48
N HIS A 505 25.19 -25.07 -9.27
CA HIS A 505 24.51 -26.35 -9.04
C HIS A 505 23.01 -26.17 -8.86
N CYS A 506 22.57 -25.03 -8.33
CA CYS A 506 21.16 -24.69 -8.14
C CYS A 506 20.96 -23.18 -8.34
N VAL A 507 19.85 -22.79 -8.97
CA VAL A 507 19.43 -21.39 -9.05
C VAL A 507 18.00 -21.24 -8.53
N PHE A 508 17.81 -20.41 -7.52
CA PHE A 508 16.51 -19.98 -7.05
C PHE A 508 16.08 -18.74 -7.83
N CYS A 509 14.84 -18.76 -8.31
CA CYS A 509 14.19 -17.59 -8.86
C CYS A 509 12.74 -17.59 -8.41
N ASP A 510 12.19 -16.40 -8.26
CA ASP A 510 10.80 -16.21 -7.92
C ASP A 510 10.06 -15.72 -9.17
N PRO A 511 9.45 -16.62 -9.95
CA PRO A 511 8.86 -16.28 -11.23
C PRO A 511 7.50 -15.60 -11.11
N ILE A 512 6.87 -15.62 -9.93
CA ILE A 512 5.49 -15.19 -9.70
C ILE A 512 5.48 -13.97 -8.78
N THR A 513 4.67 -12.99 -9.11
CA THR A 513 4.33 -11.85 -8.26
C THR A 513 3.34 -12.28 -7.19
N GLN A 514 3.22 -11.53 -6.09
CA GLN A 514 2.21 -11.77 -5.06
C GLN A 514 0.76 -11.87 -5.61
N TYR A 515 0.48 -11.28 -6.76
CA TYR A 515 -0.83 -11.29 -7.41
C TYR A 515 -1.07 -12.51 -8.31
N GLY A 516 -0.21 -13.53 -8.26
CA GLY A 516 -0.32 -14.74 -9.07
C GLY A 516 0.04 -14.55 -10.55
N THR A 517 0.63 -13.41 -10.92
CA THR A 517 1.09 -13.14 -12.29
C THR A 517 2.59 -13.35 -12.45
N LEU A 518 3.07 -13.68 -13.65
CA LEU A 518 4.51 -13.83 -13.90
C LEU A 518 5.25 -12.50 -13.75
N LYS A 519 6.42 -12.50 -13.08
CA LYS A 519 7.30 -11.33 -13.00
C LYS A 519 7.75 -10.93 -14.40
N SER A 520 7.73 -9.62 -14.67
CA SER A 520 8.15 -9.07 -15.97
C SER A 520 9.61 -9.38 -16.33
N THR A 521 10.45 -9.68 -15.32
CA THR A 521 11.86 -10.04 -15.49
C THR A 521 12.09 -11.54 -15.69
N VAL A 522 11.09 -12.40 -15.47
CA VAL A 522 11.30 -13.86 -15.39
C VAL A 522 11.99 -14.44 -16.63
N LEU A 523 11.59 -14.00 -17.84
CA LEU A 523 12.20 -14.48 -19.08
C LEU A 523 13.65 -14.01 -19.24
N ARG A 524 13.97 -12.80 -18.75
CA ARG A 524 15.35 -12.29 -18.75
C ARG A 524 16.19 -13.05 -17.72
N ASP A 525 15.61 -13.35 -16.57
CA ASP A 525 16.26 -14.09 -15.50
C ASP A 525 16.56 -15.52 -15.98
N LEU A 526 15.59 -16.20 -16.61
CA LEU A 526 15.78 -17.52 -17.24
C LEU A 526 16.81 -17.52 -18.38
N ALA A 527 16.81 -16.49 -19.25
CA ALA A 527 17.79 -16.38 -20.32
C ALA A 527 19.21 -16.21 -19.75
N TYR A 528 19.36 -15.42 -18.69
CA TYR A 528 20.61 -15.26 -17.98
C TYR A 528 21.04 -16.57 -17.28
N ILE A 529 20.12 -17.29 -16.64
CA ILE A 529 20.39 -18.63 -16.06
C ILE A 529 20.90 -19.60 -17.15
N SER A 530 20.31 -19.56 -18.34
CA SER A 530 20.71 -20.41 -19.47
C SER A 530 22.11 -20.11 -20.04
N SER A 531 22.71 -18.97 -19.71
CA SER A 531 24.08 -18.63 -20.11
C SER A 531 25.15 -19.25 -19.21
N PHE A 532 24.80 -19.86 -18.08
CA PHE A 532 25.73 -20.60 -17.22
C PHE A 532 25.90 -22.05 -17.68
N SER A 533 27.08 -22.63 -17.47
CA SER A 533 27.31 -24.08 -17.66
C SER A 533 26.68 -24.85 -16.50
N VAL A 534 25.36 -25.04 -16.51
CA VAL A 534 24.67 -25.83 -15.48
C VAL A 534 24.71 -27.31 -15.88
N LYS A 535 25.65 -28.08 -15.33
CA LYS A 535 25.67 -29.54 -15.52
C LYS A 535 24.55 -30.18 -14.70
N GLY A 536 23.54 -30.76 -15.37
CA GLY A 536 22.60 -31.70 -14.76
C GLY A 536 21.29 -31.13 -14.19
N CYS A 537 20.76 -30.02 -14.72
CA CYS A 537 19.42 -29.56 -14.32
C CYS A 537 18.32 -30.52 -14.82
N ARG A 538 17.62 -31.19 -13.90
CA ARG A 538 16.21 -31.53 -14.09
C ARG A 538 15.41 -30.29 -13.67
N GLY A 539 14.74 -29.62 -14.61
CA GLY A 539 13.82 -28.55 -14.27
C GLY A 539 12.57 -29.15 -13.63
N GLU A 540 12.52 -29.20 -12.31
CA GLU A 540 11.28 -29.43 -11.56
C GLU A 540 10.72 -28.08 -11.13
N TYR A 541 9.63 -27.66 -11.79
CA TYR A 541 8.85 -26.51 -11.38
C TYR A 541 7.93 -26.93 -10.23
N TYR A 542 8.27 -26.58 -9.00
CA TYR A 542 7.33 -26.67 -7.88
C TYR A 542 6.37 -25.47 -7.94
N LEU A 543 5.47 -25.49 -8.92
CA LEU A 543 4.30 -24.62 -8.95
C LEU A 543 3.20 -25.30 -8.15
N LYS A 544 3.08 -24.95 -6.86
CA LYS A 544 1.86 -25.28 -6.11
C LYS A 544 0.78 -24.25 -6.46
N SER A 545 -0.35 -24.76 -6.94
CA SER A 545 -1.60 -24.03 -7.23
C SER A 545 -2.21 -23.42 -5.98
#